data_AF-A0A820KCG2-F1
#
_entry.id   AF-A0A820KCG2-F1
#
_cell.length_a   1.000
_cell.length_b   1.000
_cell.length_c   1.000
_cell.angle_alpha   90.00
_cell.angle_beta   90.00
_cell.angle_gamma   90.00
#
_symmetry.space_group_name_H-M   'P 1'
#
loop_
_entity.id
_entity.type
_entity.pdbx_description
1 polymer ?
#
loop_
_entity_poly.entity_id
_entity_poly.type
_entity_poly.pdbx_seq_one_letter_code
_entity_poly.pdbx_strand_id
1 'polypeptide(L)'
;MNDENSDHAIIIEDASFSWKDSACLSNLNLKIKHGTLVGVKGAIGGGKSTLLAAILGETNLIGGKLRRYVDSISYAPQMAWIFADTIRANILLGKPMDEERYKNVIKACCLDIDLKNFGEVGDLLMIGDKGINLSGGQ
;
A
#
# COMPACT_ATOMS: atom_id res chain seq x y z
N MET A 1 19.62 25.71 7.60
CA MET A 1 18.33 26.14 7.05
C MET A 1 17.27 25.34 7.79
N ASN A 2 16.34 26.02 8.48
CA ASN A 2 15.46 25.42 9.48
C ASN A 2 14.52 24.39 8.85
N ASP A 3 14.67 23.13 9.23
CA ASP A 3 13.99 22.00 8.60
C ASP A 3 12.66 21.67 9.31
N GLU A 4 11.75 22.65 9.40
CA GLU A 4 10.36 22.42 9.87
C GLU A 4 9.62 21.37 9.01
N ASN A 5 10.18 21.01 7.86
CA ASN A 5 9.66 19.98 6.97
C ASN A 5 10.05 18.55 7.37
N SER A 6 11.01 18.34 8.30
CA SER A 6 11.44 16.98 8.69
C SER A 6 10.43 16.21 9.55
N ASP A 7 9.40 16.88 10.09
CA ASP A 7 8.35 16.24 10.91
C ASP A 7 7.23 15.61 10.03
N HIS A 8 7.20 15.93 8.74
CA HIS A 8 6.14 15.49 7.83
C HIS A 8 6.61 14.35 6.95
N ALA A 9 5.84 13.27 6.87
CA ALA A 9 6.05 12.19 5.92
C ALA A 9 5.68 12.60 4.49
N ILE A 10 4.59 13.37 4.33
CA ILE A 10 4.07 13.81 3.02
C ILE A 10 3.62 15.26 3.10
N ILE A 11 4.01 16.06 2.11
CA ILE A 11 3.53 17.44 1.91
C ILE A 11 3.04 17.60 0.47
N ILE A 12 1.80 18.07 0.32
CA ILE A 12 1.15 18.46 -0.93
C ILE A 12 0.77 19.93 -0.81
N GLU A 13 1.24 20.76 -1.74
CA GLU A 13 1.02 22.21 -1.76
C GLU A 13 0.48 22.64 -3.12
N ASP A 14 -0.75 23.14 -3.14
CA ASP A 14 -1.49 23.61 -4.32
C ASP A 14 -1.40 22.66 -5.53
N ALA A 15 -1.40 21.35 -5.24
CA ALA A 15 -1.09 20.36 -6.25
C ALA A 15 -2.31 19.92 -7.05
N SER A 16 -2.12 19.76 -8.35
CA SER A 16 -3.12 19.18 -9.25
C SER A 16 -2.54 17.97 -9.96
N PHE A 17 -3.34 16.92 -10.11
CA PHE A 17 -2.92 15.64 -10.66
C PHE A 17 -3.81 15.19 -11.82
N SER A 18 -3.24 14.48 -12.79
CA SER A 18 -3.96 13.86 -13.90
C SER A 18 -3.48 12.43 -14.17
N TRP A 19 -4.39 11.58 -14.69
CA TRP A 19 -4.02 10.27 -15.24
C TRP A 19 -3.63 10.35 -16.72
N LYS A 20 -4.18 11.34 -17.43
CA LYS A 20 -3.92 11.64 -18.84
C LYS A 20 -3.98 13.16 -19.02
N ASP A 21 -4.81 13.64 -19.94
CA ASP A 21 -4.90 15.06 -20.29
C ASP A 21 -5.84 15.85 -19.36
N SER A 22 -6.75 15.20 -18.63
CA SER A 22 -7.68 15.86 -17.72
C SER A 22 -7.27 15.75 -16.26
N ALA A 23 -7.30 16.88 -15.55
CA ALA A 23 -7.11 16.93 -14.11
C ALA A 23 -8.18 16.09 -13.41
N CYS A 24 -7.74 15.18 -12.54
CA CYS A 24 -8.60 14.33 -11.73
C CYS A 24 -8.60 14.72 -10.25
N LEU A 25 -7.60 15.48 -9.81
CA LEU A 25 -7.50 16.12 -8.50
C LEU A 25 -6.95 17.53 -8.71
N SER A 26 -7.54 18.53 -8.06
CA SER A 26 -7.17 19.93 -8.27
C SER A 26 -6.97 20.66 -6.95
N ASN A 27 -5.95 21.52 -6.90
CA ASN A 27 -5.66 22.43 -5.78
C ASN A 27 -5.62 21.75 -4.40
N LEU A 28 -4.97 20.58 -4.33
CA LEU A 28 -4.83 19.83 -3.10
C LEU A 28 -3.77 20.44 -2.19
N ASN A 29 -4.13 20.55 -0.91
CA ASN A 29 -3.23 20.92 0.18
C ASN A 29 -3.35 19.88 1.29
N LEU A 30 -2.25 19.19 1.59
CA LEU A 30 -2.21 18.09 2.55
C LEU A 30 -0.84 18.03 3.22
N LYS A 31 -0.82 17.90 4.55
CA LYS A 31 0.39 17.67 5.33
C LYS A 31 0.15 16.49 6.27
N ILE A 32 0.95 15.44 6.14
CA ILE A 32 0.86 14.23 6.98
C ILE A 32 2.15 14.15 7.80
N LYS A 33 2.02 14.08 9.13
CA LYS A 33 3.14 13.94 10.05
C LYS A 33 3.59 12.49 10.21
N HIS A 34 4.87 12.29 10.53
CA HIS A 34 5.34 10.96 10.92
C HIS A 34 4.60 10.45 12.16
N GLY A 35 4.38 9.13 12.23
CA GLY A 35 3.73 8.48 13.38
C GLY A 35 2.23 8.76 13.54
N THR A 36 1.57 9.36 12.55
CA THR A 36 0.13 9.66 12.62
C THR A 36 -0.72 8.65 11.86
N LEU A 37 -1.91 8.36 12.39
CA LEU A 37 -2.94 7.58 11.71
C LEU A 37 -3.93 8.53 11.03
N VAL A 38 -4.00 8.47 9.70
CA VAL A 38 -4.86 9.36 8.89
C VAL A 38 -5.90 8.54 8.13
N GLY A 39 -7.17 8.93 8.25
CA GLY A 39 -8.28 8.36 7.49
C GLY A 39 -8.76 9.30 6.39
N VAL A 40 -8.99 8.77 5.18
CA VAL A 40 -9.53 9.53 4.03
C VAL A 40 -10.98 9.11 3.77
N LYS A 41 -11.92 10.05 3.90
CA LYS A 41 -13.35 9.84 3.68
C LYS A 41 -13.87 10.72 2.55
N GLY A 42 -14.81 10.20 1.76
CA GLY A 42 -15.47 10.94 0.69
C GLY A 42 -16.34 10.03 -0.19
N ALA A 43 -17.16 10.63 -1.04
CA ALA A 43 -18.10 9.94 -1.93
C ALA A 43 -17.39 8.92 -2.86
N ILE A 44 -18.15 7.95 -3.38
CA ILE A 44 -17.70 7.06 -4.45
C ILE A 44 -17.31 7.92 -5.65
N GLY A 45 -16.15 7.65 -6.27
CA GLY A 45 -15.61 8.48 -7.35
C GLY A 45 -14.94 9.80 -6.90
N GLY A 46 -14.93 10.13 -5.60
CA GLY A 46 -14.32 11.36 -5.08
C GLY A 46 -12.78 11.41 -5.08
N GLY A 47 -12.11 10.58 -5.87
CA GLY A 47 -10.65 10.66 -6.05
C GLY A 47 -9.78 10.08 -4.93
N LYS A 48 -10.35 9.35 -3.97
CA LYS A 48 -9.58 8.76 -2.83
C LYS A 48 -8.45 7.83 -3.29
N SER A 49 -8.75 6.87 -4.15
CA SER A 49 -7.74 5.95 -4.71
C SER A 49 -6.74 6.71 -5.57
N THR A 50 -7.19 7.74 -6.30
CA THR A 50 -6.32 8.64 -7.07
C THR A 50 -5.37 9.44 -6.19
N LEU A 51 -5.80 9.86 -4.99
CA LEU A 51 -4.93 10.55 -4.03
C LEU A 51 -3.79 9.63 -3.57
N LEU A 52 -4.11 8.36 -3.27
CA LEU A 52 -3.07 7.38 -2.93
C LEU A 52 -2.13 7.13 -4.11
N ALA A 53 -2.66 7.00 -5.33
CA ALA A 53 -1.85 6.86 -6.54
C ALA A 53 -0.93 8.07 -6.78
N ALA A 54 -1.41 9.30 -6.55
CA ALA A 54 -0.60 10.51 -6.62
C ALA A 54 0.53 10.51 -5.58
N ILE A 55 0.23 10.09 -4.35
CA ILE A 55 1.24 9.89 -3.30
C ILE A 55 2.27 8.82 -3.67
N LEU A 56 1.92 7.82 -4.48
CA LEU A 56 2.87 6.81 -5.00
C LEU A 56 3.65 7.30 -6.22
N GLY A 57 3.09 8.24 -6.99
CA GLY A 57 3.73 8.82 -8.18
C GLY A 57 3.24 8.21 -9.48
N GLU A 58 2.12 7.51 -9.42
CA GLU A 58 1.47 6.88 -10.57
C GLU A 58 0.68 7.88 -11.44
N THR A 59 0.50 9.11 -10.96
CA THR A 59 -0.20 10.18 -11.67
C THR A 59 0.77 11.31 -12.06
N ASN A 60 0.38 12.07 -13.08
CA ASN A 60 1.13 13.25 -13.50
C ASN A 60 0.81 14.42 -12.57
N LEU A 61 1.84 15.04 -11.98
CA LEU A 61 1.72 16.33 -11.30
C LEU A 61 1.70 17.44 -12.36
N ILE A 62 0.55 18.07 -12.54
CA ILE A 62 0.34 19.11 -13.57
C ILE A 62 0.41 20.54 -13.01
N GLY A 63 0.55 20.69 -11.69
CA GLY A 63 0.76 21.96 -11.01
C GLY A 63 1.00 21.75 -9.52
N GLY A 64 1.63 22.73 -8.86
CA GLY A 64 1.94 22.68 -7.41
C GLY A 64 3.14 21.78 -7.08
N LYS A 65 3.15 21.23 -5.86
CA LYS A 65 4.27 20.41 -5.34
C LYS A 65 3.77 19.21 -4.54
N LEU A 66 4.44 18.08 -4.73
CA LEU A 66 4.37 16.90 -3.86
C LEU A 66 5.79 16.59 -3.36
N ARG A 67 5.97 16.54 -2.03
CA ARG A 67 7.20 16.12 -1.38
C ARG A 67 6.93 14.92 -0.48
N ARG A 68 7.82 13.94 -0.53
CA ARG A 68 7.81 12.74 0.29
C ARG A 68 9.11 12.74 1.09
N TYR A 69 9.01 12.61 2.41
CA TYR A 69 10.16 12.52 3.30
C TYR A 69 10.22 11.12 3.92
N VAL A 70 9.98 10.11 3.08
CA VAL A 70 10.03 8.69 3.44
C VAL A 70 10.88 7.95 2.41
N ASP A 71 11.71 7.03 2.88
CA ASP A 71 12.59 6.24 2.00
C ASP A 71 11.82 5.18 1.21
N SER A 72 10.70 4.71 1.76
CA SER A 72 9.88 3.67 1.13
C SER A 72 8.40 3.82 1.50
N ILE A 73 7.53 3.31 0.63
CA ILE A 73 6.09 3.26 0.84
C ILE A 73 5.63 1.82 0.62
N SER A 74 4.82 1.31 1.53
CA SER A 74 4.09 0.04 1.34
C SER A 74 2.68 0.35 0.88
N TYR A 75 2.19 -0.37 -0.13
CA TYR A 75 0.88 -0.15 -0.72
C TYR A 75 0.06 -1.44 -0.77
N ALA A 76 -1.16 -1.36 -0.26
CA ALA A 76 -2.17 -2.42 -0.38
C ALA A 76 -3.26 -1.93 -1.35
N PRO A 77 -3.32 -2.44 -2.59
CA PRO A 77 -4.33 -2.04 -3.56
C PRO A 77 -5.72 -2.53 -3.16
N GLN A 78 -6.76 -1.93 -3.74
CA GLN A 78 -8.16 -2.35 -3.53
C GLN A 78 -8.40 -3.79 -3.98
N MET A 79 -7.74 -4.23 -5.05
CA MET A 79 -7.74 -5.62 -5.50
C MET A 79 -6.36 -6.19 -5.26
N ALA A 80 -6.28 -7.25 -4.44
CA ALA A 80 -5.02 -7.92 -4.16
C ALA A 80 -4.37 -8.44 -5.44
N TRP A 81 -3.04 -8.34 -5.51
CA TRP A 81 -2.25 -8.92 -6.59
C TRP A 81 -1.40 -10.03 -6.01
N ILE A 82 -1.71 -11.27 -6.39
CA ILE A 82 -1.10 -12.51 -5.90
C ILE A 82 -0.48 -13.24 -7.10
N PHE A 83 0.78 -13.62 -6.96
CA PHE A 83 1.55 -14.35 -7.96
C PHE A 83 1.34 -15.86 -7.83
N ALA A 84 1.52 -16.59 -8.94
CA ALA A 84 1.58 -18.04 -8.92
C ALA A 84 2.86 -18.53 -8.23
N ASP A 85 2.80 -18.68 -6.90
CA ASP A 85 3.89 -19.16 -6.05
C ASP A 85 3.31 -19.62 -4.70
N THR A 86 4.16 -20.08 -3.78
CA THR A 86 3.78 -20.38 -2.40
C THR A 86 3.21 -19.16 -1.68
N ILE A 87 2.37 -19.39 -0.67
CA ILE A 87 1.89 -18.31 0.23
C ILE A 87 3.09 -17.56 0.83
N ARG A 88 4.11 -18.31 1.28
CA ARG A 88 5.35 -17.74 1.81
C ARG A 88 6.04 -16.80 0.83
N ALA A 89 6.21 -17.22 -0.42
CA ALA A 89 6.84 -16.39 -1.44
C ALA A 89 6.04 -15.10 -1.71
N ASN A 90 4.71 -15.21 -1.77
CA ASN A 90 3.82 -14.06 -1.90
C ASN A 90 3.91 -13.09 -0.71
N ILE A 91 4.06 -13.59 0.52
CA ILE A 91 4.24 -12.74 1.71
C ILE A 91 5.62 -12.08 1.72
N LEU A 92 6.67 -12.82 1.33
CA LEU A 92 8.04 -12.31 1.32
C LEU A 92 8.31 -11.32 0.19
N LEU A 93 7.57 -11.41 -0.93
CA LEU A 93 7.73 -10.57 -2.12
C LEU A 93 9.20 -10.48 -2.57
N GLY A 94 9.87 -11.63 -2.63
CA GLY A 94 11.27 -11.74 -3.04
C GLY A 94 12.31 -11.27 -2.01
N LYS A 95 11.90 -10.88 -0.80
CA LYS A 95 12.82 -10.59 0.30
C LYS A 95 13.31 -11.87 0.98
N PRO A 96 14.53 -11.87 1.58
CA PRO A 96 15.00 -13.00 2.37
C PRO A 96 14.08 -13.25 3.57
N MET A 97 13.98 -14.52 3.97
CA MET A 97 13.21 -14.92 5.15
C MET A 97 13.86 -14.37 6.43
N ASP A 98 13.06 -13.65 7.20
CA ASP A 98 13.31 -13.33 8.60
C ASP A 98 12.25 -14.06 9.41
N GLU A 99 12.65 -15.18 10.04
CA GLU A 99 11.75 -16.10 10.73
C GLU A 99 10.93 -15.43 11.84
N GLU A 100 11.54 -14.52 12.60
CA GLU A 100 10.87 -13.84 13.71
C GLU A 100 9.84 -12.85 13.16
N ARG A 101 10.25 -12.02 12.19
CA ARG A 101 9.35 -11.08 11.54
C ARG A 101 8.21 -11.80 10.84
N TYR A 102 8.49 -12.89 10.14
CA TYR A 102 7.49 -13.67 9.41
C TYR A 102 6.42 -14.21 10.36
N LYS A 103 6.83 -14.86 11.47
CA LYS A 103 5.90 -15.35 12.50
C LYS A 103 5.05 -14.22 13.10
N ASN A 104 5.66 -13.07 13.36
CA ASN A 104 4.95 -11.89 13.86
C ASN A 104 3.92 -11.37 12.86
N VAL A 105 4.24 -11.35 11.56
CA VAL A 105 3.31 -10.95 10.49
C VAL A 105 2.14 -11.93 10.37
N ILE A 106 2.41 -13.24 10.33
CA ILE A 106 1.34 -14.27 10.29
C ILE A 106 0.36 -14.09 11.44
N LYS A 107 0.87 -13.89 12.66
CA LYS A 107 0.04 -13.68 13.84
C LYS A 107 -0.73 -12.35 13.80
N ALA A 108 -0.08 -11.26 13.39
CA ALA A 108 -0.71 -9.94 13.30
C ALA A 108 -1.82 -9.87 12.24
N CYS A 109 -1.68 -10.66 11.17
CA CYS A 109 -2.68 -10.80 10.11
C CYS A 109 -3.71 -11.91 10.39
N CYS A 110 -3.63 -12.59 11.54
CA CYS A 110 -4.49 -13.72 11.90
C CYS A 110 -4.48 -14.88 10.88
N LEU A 111 -3.40 -15.03 10.11
CA LEU A 111 -3.26 -16.09 9.10
C LEU A 111 -2.92 -17.45 9.70
N ASP A 112 -2.65 -17.54 11.00
CA ASP A 112 -2.24 -18.79 11.64
C ASP A 112 -3.32 -19.88 11.57
N ILE A 113 -4.60 -19.48 11.61
CA ILE A 113 -5.74 -20.39 11.47
C ILE A 113 -5.84 -20.89 10.02
N ASP A 114 -5.74 -19.98 9.04
CA ASP A 114 -5.78 -20.33 7.62
C ASP A 114 -4.65 -21.28 7.24
N LEU A 115 -3.41 -20.99 7.67
CA LEU A 115 -2.26 -21.83 7.42
C LEU A 115 -2.40 -23.22 8.06
N LYS A 116 -2.98 -23.33 9.27
CA LYS A 116 -3.27 -24.63 9.90
C LYS A 116 -4.30 -25.43 9.11
N ASN A 117 -5.29 -24.76 8.53
CA ASN A 117 -6.32 -25.42 7.71
C ASN A 117 -5.75 -26.01 6.40
N PHE A 118 -4.60 -25.50 5.93
CA PHE A 118 -3.87 -26.07 4.80
C PHE A 118 -3.04 -27.33 5.17
N GLY A 119 -3.14 -27.80 6.41
CA GLY A 119 -2.49 -29.02 6.88
C GLY A 119 -0.96 -28.89 6.95
N GLU A 120 -0.26 -30.00 6.70
CA GLU A 120 1.21 -30.06 6.83
C GLU A 120 1.94 -29.17 5.81
N VAL A 121 1.30 -28.85 4.68
CA VAL A 121 1.88 -27.99 3.64
C VAL A 121 1.92 -26.52 4.10
N GLY A 122 0.94 -26.07 4.88
CA GLY A 122 0.91 -24.74 5.50
C GLY A 122 1.18 -23.61 4.51
N ASP A 123 2.19 -22.80 4.79
CA ASP A 123 2.57 -21.64 3.98
C ASP A 123 3.38 -21.97 2.72
N LEU A 124 3.75 -23.24 2.53
CA LEU A 124 4.32 -23.75 1.29
C LEU A 124 3.26 -24.14 0.27
N LEU A 125 1.97 -23.91 0.58
CA LEU A 125 0.88 -24.20 -0.35
C LEU A 125 1.04 -23.33 -1.59
N MET A 126 1.06 -23.98 -2.76
CA MET A 126 1.11 -23.31 -4.04
C MET A 126 -0.21 -22.61 -4.35
N ILE A 127 -0.14 -21.32 -4.63
CA ILE A 127 -1.27 -20.51 -5.05
C ILE A 127 -1.22 -20.39 -6.58
N GLY A 128 -2.34 -20.66 -7.25
CA GLY A 128 -2.48 -20.41 -8.68
C GLY A 128 -2.64 -18.93 -8.99
N ASP A 129 -2.52 -18.55 -10.26
CA ASP A 129 -2.65 -17.16 -10.70
C ASP A 129 -3.90 -16.48 -10.13
N LYS A 130 -3.73 -15.22 -9.69
CA LYS A 130 -4.78 -14.38 -9.07
C LYS A 130 -5.37 -14.94 -7.78
N GLY A 131 -4.73 -15.91 -7.12
CA GLY A 131 -5.20 -16.39 -5.83
C GLY A 131 -6.44 -17.26 -5.91
N ILE A 132 -6.64 -18.02 -7.00
CA ILE A 132 -7.86 -18.82 -7.22
C ILE A 132 -8.20 -19.79 -6.06
N ASN A 133 -7.21 -20.17 -5.27
CA ASN A 133 -7.36 -21.09 -4.13
C ASN A 133 -7.65 -20.36 -2.80
N LEU A 134 -7.75 -19.03 -2.80
CA LEU A 134 -7.93 -18.20 -1.61
C LEU A 134 -9.32 -17.56 -1.59
N SER A 135 -9.87 -17.41 -0.39
CA SER A 135 -11.04 -16.57 -0.16
C SER A 135 -10.65 -15.09 -0.28
N GLY A 136 -11.60 -14.19 -0.56
CA GLY A 136 -11.29 -12.75 -0.65
C GLY A 136 -10.83 -12.08 0.65
N GLY A 137 -10.96 -12.75 1.79
CA GLY A 137 -10.45 -12.27 3.09
C GLY A 137 -9.07 -12.82 3.47
N GLN A 138 -8.58 -13.83 2.73
CA GLN A 138 -7.25 -14.41 2.87
C GLN A 138 -6.27 -13.69 1.93
#